data_AF-A0A3N4J9R2-F1
#
_entry.id   AF-A0A3N4J9R2-F1
#
_cell.length_a   1.000
_cell.length_b   1.000
_cell.length_c   1.000
_cell.angle_alpha   90.00
_cell.angle_beta   90.00
_cell.angle_gamma   90.00
#
_symmetry.space_group_name_H-M   'P 1'
#
loop_
_entity.id
_entity.type
_entity.pdbx_description
1 polymer ?
#
loop_
_entity_poly.entity_id
_entity_poly.type
_entity_poly.pdbx_seq_one_letter_code
_entity_poly.pdbx_strand_id
1 'polypeptide(L)'
;MNIPEGNSMLIMILHDELTFNSNNGHHQVWQSSEQTFLQPKSKGRGIMISNVLYSYGRVKVPEQTTCKEIVLAGHDLIHHEATEYFEYGKNNEGYWTGEYLVNHITKVVILIF
;
A
#
# COMPACT_ATOMS: atom_id res chain seq x y z
N MET A 1 -20.82 3.80 17.74
CA MET A 1 -20.66 2.97 18.95
C MET A 1 -20.54 3.93 20.12
N ASN A 2 -21.43 3.89 21.12
CA ASN A 2 -21.36 4.84 22.24
C ASN A 2 -20.36 4.31 23.27
N ILE A 3 -19.23 5.00 23.40
CA ILE A 3 -18.19 4.69 24.39
C ILE A 3 -18.50 5.51 25.65
N PRO A 4 -18.57 4.91 26.84
CA PRO A 4 -18.79 5.66 28.08
C PRO A 4 -17.70 6.71 28.32
N GLU A 5 -18.07 7.81 28.97
CA GLU A 5 -17.14 8.89 29.32
C GLU A 5 -15.96 8.36 30.15
N GLY A 6 -14.73 8.71 29.76
CA GLY A 6 -13.50 8.23 30.37
C GLY A 6 -12.95 6.91 29.81
N ASN A 7 -13.65 6.25 28.89
CA ASN A 7 -13.15 5.06 28.21
C ASN A 7 -12.62 5.40 26.81
N SER A 8 -11.54 4.74 26.40
CA SER A 8 -11.02 4.80 25.04
C SER A 8 -11.29 3.48 24.33
N MET A 9 -11.67 3.55 23.06
CA MET A 9 -11.81 2.36 22.23
C MET A 9 -10.44 1.97 21.70
N LEU A 10 -10.05 0.73 21.97
CA LEU A 10 -8.85 0.14 21.38
C LEU A 10 -9.22 -0.45 20.02
N ILE A 11 -8.67 0.12 18.95
CA ILE A 11 -8.80 -0.43 17.59
C ILE A 11 -7.49 -1.14 17.25
N MET A 12 -7.59 -2.44 16.95
CA MET A 12 -6.46 -3.19 16.43
C MET A 12 -6.33 -2.98 14.93
N ILE A 13 -5.11 -2.67 14.51
CA ILE A 13 -4.76 -2.39 13.12
C ILE A 13 -3.60 -3.30 12.73
N LEU A 14 -3.70 -3.91 11.55
CA LEU A 14 -2.71 -4.81 10.96
C LEU A 14 -2.19 -4.16 9.68
N HIS A 15 -0.90 -3.88 9.63
CA HIS A 15 -0.22 -3.32 8.47
C HIS A 15 0.69 -4.38 7.86
N ASP A 16 0.75 -4.42 6.53
CA ASP A 16 1.74 -5.20 5.79
C ASP A 16 2.00 -4.58 4.41
N GLU A 17 3.13 -4.96 3.80
CA GLU A 17 3.58 -4.53 2.48
C GLU A 17 3.68 -5.73 1.54
N LEU A 18 3.04 -5.63 0.37
CA LEU A 18 3.10 -6.67 -0.65
C LEU A 18 3.66 -6.15 -1.96
N THR A 19 4.47 -6.97 -2.63
CA THR A 19 5.04 -6.64 -3.94
C THR A 19 4.42 -7.50 -5.04
N PHE A 20 3.78 -6.85 -6.00
CA PHE A 20 3.27 -7.47 -7.21
C PHE A 20 4.23 -7.22 -8.36
N ASN A 21 4.71 -8.28 -8.99
CA ASN A 21 5.63 -8.21 -10.12
C ASN A 21 4.86 -8.58 -11.39
N SER A 22 5.15 -7.91 -12.50
CA SER A 22 4.52 -8.26 -13.78
C SER A 22 4.95 -9.64 -14.27
N ASN A 23 6.16 -10.09 -13.90
CA ASN A 23 6.71 -11.38 -14.34
C ASN A 23 6.66 -11.57 -15.86
N ASN A 24 6.80 -10.47 -16.63
CA ASN A 24 6.74 -10.49 -18.11
C ASN A 24 7.96 -11.17 -18.77
N GLY A 25 8.77 -11.89 -17.99
CA GLY A 25 9.90 -12.64 -18.54
C GLY A 25 9.43 -13.75 -19.46
N HIS A 26 10.24 -14.06 -20.48
CA HIS A 26 10.01 -15.24 -21.30
C HIS A 26 10.12 -16.49 -20.42
N HIS A 27 9.07 -17.32 -20.42
CA HIS A 27 9.03 -18.58 -19.66
C HIS A 27 9.80 -19.71 -20.37
N GLN A 28 10.03 -19.57 -21.68
CA GLN A 28 10.76 -20.50 -22.51
C GLN A 28 11.58 -19.73 -23.55
N VAL A 29 12.81 -20.16 -23.78
CA VAL A 29 13.73 -19.57 -24.76
C VAL A 29 14.45 -20.72 -25.46
N TRP A 30 14.51 -20.69 -26.79
CA TRP A 30 15.34 -21.61 -27.57
C TRP A 30 16.79 -21.13 -27.53
N GLN A 31 17.70 -22.01 -27.10
CA GLN A 31 19.10 -21.67 -26.92
C GLN A 31 19.99 -22.61 -27.75
N SER A 32 20.96 -22.03 -28.45
CA SER A 32 22.00 -22.80 -29.16
C SER A 32 23.00 -23.39 -28.15
N SER A 33 23.51 -24.58 -28.43
CA SER A 33 24.50 -25.28 -27.58
C SER A 33 25.81 -24.52 -27.37
N GLU A 34 26.11 -23.55 -28.24
CA GLU A 34 27.38 -22.80 -28.22
C GLU A 34 27.33 -21.49 -27.41
N GLN A 35 26.15 -21.03 -26.99
CA GLN A 35 26.00 -19.79 -26.22
C GLN A 35 25.37 -20.05 -24.87
N THR A 36 25.81 -19.31 -23.86
CA THR A 36 25.17 -19.23 -22.54
C THR A 36 24.22 -18.02 -22.52
N PHE A 37 22.91 -18.28 -22.47
CA PHE A 37 21.90 -17.25 -22.31
C PHE A 37 21.75 -16.89 -20.83
N LEU A 38 22.08 -15.65 -20.47
CA LEU A 38 21.83 -15.11 -19.13
C LEU A 38 20.54 -14.33 -19.15
N GLN A 39 19.49 -14.90 -18.55
CA GLN A 39 18.25 -14.16 -18.32
C GLN A 39 18.47 -13.12 -17.21
N PRO A 40 18.10 -11.85 -17.41
CA PRO A 40 18.10 -10.87 -16.34
C PRO A 40 17.23 -11.38 -15.18
N LYS A 41 17.77 -11.38 -13.97
CA LYS A 41 17.01 -11.73 -12.75
C LYS A 41 15.92 -10.72 -12.40
N SER A 42 15.79 -9.62 -13.15
CA SER A 42 14.79 -8.59 -12.89
C SER A 42 13.40 -9.14 -13.19
N LYS A 43 12.48 -9.00 -12.24
CA LYS A 43 11.09 -9.47 -12.33
C LYS A 43 10.19 -8.58 -13.21
N GLY A 44 10.79 -7.71 -14.04
CA GLY A 44 10.09 -6.70 -14.83
C GLY A 44 9.70 -5.48 -14.01
N ARG A 45 8.61 -4.81 -14.42
CA ARG A 45 7.96 -3.77 -13.63
C ARG A 45 7.20 -4.42 -12.48
N GLY A 46 6.98 -3.67 -11.43
CA GLY A 46 6.06 -4.09 -10.39
C GLY A 46 5.59 -2.92 -9.57
N ILE A 47 4.57 -3.19 -8.77
CA ILE A 47 4.03 -2.27 -7.79
C ILE A 47 4.20 -2.90 -6.41
N MET A 48 4.54 -2.07 -5.45
CA MET A 48 4.48 -2.39 -4.04
C MET A 48 3.25 -1.69 -3.48
N ILE A 49 2.55 -2.38 -2.60
CA ILE A 49 1.33 -1.90 -2.00
C ILE A 49 1.51 -2.00 -0.50
N SER A 50 1.35 -0.88 0.19
CA SER A 50 1.20 -0.84 1.64
C SER A 50 -0.28 -0.73 1.96
N ASN A 51 -0.80 -1.65 2.78
CA ASN A 51 -2.21 -1.64 3.13
C ASN A 51 -2.43 -1.97 4.60
N VAL A 52 -3.59 -1.55 5.08
CA VAL A 52 -3.97 -1.64 6.47
C VAL A 52 -5.34 -2.28 6.62
N LEU A 53 -5.39 -3.31 7.45
CA LEU A 53 -6.60 -4.03 7.82
C LEU A 53 -6.95 -3.74 9.28
N TYR A 54 -8.24 -3.70 9.56
CA TYR A 54 -8.80 -3.69 10.91
C TYR A 54 -9.86 -4.79 11.01
N SER A 55 -10.47 -4.98 12.18
CA SER A 55 -11.38 -6.11 12.46
C SER A 55 -12.55 -6.27 11.48
N TYR A 56 -12.94 -5.22 10.76
CA TYR A 56 -14.04 -5.23 9.79
C TYR A 56 -13.59 -5.17 8.32
N GLY A 57 -12.30 -5.36 8.04
CA GLY A 57 -11.75 -5.40 6.68
C GLY A 57 -10.73 -4.30 6.41
N ARG A 58 -10.79 -3.69 5.23
CA ARG A 58 -9.88 -2.60 4.83
C ARG A 58 -10.30 -1.28 5.45
N VAL A 59 -9.33 -0.53 5.96
CA VAL A 59 -9.57 0.82 6.46
C VAL A 59 -9.94 1.73 5.28
N LYS A 60 -11.16 2.25 5.29
CA LYS A 60 -11.70 3.10 4.23
C LYS A 60 -12.58 4.19 4.82
N VAL A 61 -12.62 5.34 4.15
CA VAL A 61 -13.52 6.45 4.50
C VAL A 61 -14.96 5.96 4.37
N PRO A 62 -15.84 6.19 5.36
CA PRO A 62 -17.25 5.84 5.26
C PRO A 62 -17.94 6.48 4.04
N GLU A 63 -18.82 5.74 3.37
CA GLU A 63 -19.50 6.21 2.15
C GLU A 63 -20.41 7.43 2.39
N GLN A 64 -20.83 7.63 3.64
CA GLN A 64 -21.68 8.76 4.03
C GLN A 64 -20.89 10.05 4.29
N THR A 65 -19.56 9.99 4.34
CA THR A 65 -18.72 11.15 4.63
C THR A 65 -18.68 12.08 3.41
N THR A 66 -18.98 13.36 3.63
CA THR A 66 -18.99 14.37 2.56
C THR A 66 -17.56 14.83 2.24
N CYS A 67 -17.26 15.19 0.99
CA CYS A 67 -15.96 15.73 0.59
C CYS A 67 -15.44 16.88 1.49
N LYS A 68 -16.36 17.72 2.02
CA LYS A 68 -16.00 18.81 2.95
C LYS A 68 -15.45 18.28 4.28
N GLU A 69 -16.01 17.19 4.79
CA GLU A 69 -15.59 16.56 6.06
C GLU A 69 -14.23 15.88 5.88
N ILE A 70 -14.00 15.23 4.73
CA ILE A 70 -12.71 14.62 4.37
C ILE A 70 -11.60 15.68 4.36
N VAL A 71 -11.84 16.83 3.69
CA VAL A 71 -10.86 17.93 3.63
C VAL A 71 -10.65 18.57 5.00
N LEU A 72 -11.71 18.74 5.80
CA LEU A 72 -11.60 19.29 7.17
C LEU A 72 -10.77 18.38 8.09
N ALA A 73 -10.86 17.06 7.91
CA ALA A 73 -10.04 16.08 8.62
C ALA A 73 -8.58 16.06 8.12
N GLY A 74 -8.24 16.80 7.07
CA GLY A 74 -6.91 16.82 6.47
C GLY A 74 -6.60 15.60 5.60
N HIS A 75 -7.62 14.81 5.24
CA HIS A 75 -7.48 13.63 4.41
C HIS A 75 -7.56 14.00 2.91
N ASP A 76 -6.82 13.29 2.08
CA ASP A 76 -6.88 13.44 0.62
C ASP A 76 -8.21 12.90 0.06
N LEU A 77 -8.80 13.62 -0.89
CA LEU A 77 -10.01 13.23 -1.60
C LEU A 77 -9.78 12.06 -2.57
N ILE A 78 -8.53 11.82 -2.96
CA ILE A 78 -8.17 10.76 -3.91
C ILE A 78 -8.11 9.39 -3.21
N HIS A 79 -7.71 9.37 -1.93
CA HIS A 79 -7.48 8.14 -1.18
C HIS A 79 -8.72 7.78 -0.35
N HIS A 80 -9.65 7.01 -0.91
CA HIS A 80 -10.80 6.52 -0.13
C HIS A 80 -10.46 5.30 0.75
N GLU A 81 -9.36 4.60 0.46
CA GLU A 81 -8.84 3.49 1.26
C GLU A 81 -7.47 3.87 1.82
N ALA A 82 -7.11 3.32 2.98
CA ALA A 82 -5.77 3.44 3.56
C ALA A 82 -4.73 2.57 2.82
N THR A 83 -4.70 2.68 1.50
CA THR A 83 -3.79 1.93 0.61
C THR A 83 -2.84 2.91 -0.06
N GLU A 84 -1.54 2.63 0.02
CA GLU A 84 -0.50 3.37 -0.68
C GLU A 84 0.09 2.49 -1.78
N TYR A 85 0.27 3.09 -2.95
CA TYR A 85 0.89 2.45 -4.10
C TYR A 85 2.29 3.02 -4.30
N PHE A 86 3.24 2.14 -4.59
CA PHE A 86 4.64 2.49 -4.68
C PHE A 86 5.30 1.74 -5.83
N GLU A 87 5.84 2.46 -6.81
CA GLU A 87 6.63 1.86 -7.88
C GLU A 87 8.06 1.59 -7.39
N TYR A 88 8.28 0.38 -6.87
CA TYR A 88 9.60 0.01 -6.35
C TYR A 88 10.64 -0.18 -7.46
N GLY A 89 11.90 0.05 -7.11
CA GLY A 89 13.07 -0.19 -7.96
C GLY A 89 14.05 0.98 -7.94
N LYS A 90 15.33 0.68 -8.19
CA LYS A 90 16.44 1.65 -8.17
C LYS A 90 16.23 2.85 -9.11
N ASN A 91 15.50 2.68 -10.20
CA ASN A 91 15.24 3.72 -11.20
C ASN A 91 13.82 4.32 -11.09
N ASN A 92 13.08 3.96 -10.03
CA ASN A 92 11.72 4.42 -9.76
C ASN A 92 11.71 5.19 -8.42
N GLU A 93 10.74 4.92 -7.55
CA GLU A 93 10.58 5.59 -6.25
C GLU A 93 11.50 5.02 -5.16
N GLY A 94 12.25 3.95 -5.47
CA GLY A 94 13.19 3.32 -4.55
C GLY A 94 12.61 2.08 -3.89
N TYR A 95 12.79 1.95 -2.58
CA TYR A 95 12.22 0.87 -1.78
C TYR A 95 11.43 1.47 -0.64
N TRP A 96 10.39 0.77 -0.18
CA TRP A 96 9.65 1.19 0.99
C TRP A 96 10.55 1.21 2.23
N THR A 97 10.39 2.25 3.04
CA THR A 97 11.23 2.55 4.19
C THR A 97 10.35 2.84 5.40
N GLY A 98 10.96 2.84 6.59
CA GLY A 98 10.24 3.20 7.81
C GLY A 98 9.63 4.61 7.79
N GLU A 99 10.19 5.54 7.00
CA GLU A 99 9.61 6.88 6.83
C GLU A 99 8.30 6.83 6.04
N TYR A 100 8.21 5.99 5.01
CA TYR A 100 6.97 5.77 4.27
C TYR A 100 5.90 5.14 5.16
N LEU A 101 6.28 4.16 6.00
CA LEU A 101 5.37 3.58 7.00
C LEU A 101 4.82 4.66 7.94
N VAL A 102 5.69 5.47 8.57
CA VAL A 102 5.27 6.52 9.51
C VAL A 102 4.36 7.53 8.82
N ASN A 103 4.69 7.95 7.60
CA ASN A 103 3.85 8.86 6.82
C ASN A 103 2.48 8.24 6.50
N HIS A 104 2.43 6.99 6.04
CA HIS A 104 1.19 6.29 5.73
C HIS A 104 0.28 6.17 6.96
N ILE A 105 0.83 5.77 8.11
CA ILE A 105 0.05 5.68 9.35
C ILE A 105 -0.47 7.06 9.80
N THR A 106 0.41 8.06 9.85
CA THR A 106 0.09 9.36 10.47
C THR A 106 -0.76 10.28 9.60
N LYS A 107 -0.62 10.19 8.27
CA LYS A 107 -1.29 11.08 7.32
C LYS A 107 -2.48 10.45 6.61
N VAL A 108 -2.66 9.13 6.71
CA VAL A 108 -3.77 8.43 6.04
C VAL A 108 -4.57 7.62 7.05
N VAL A 109 -3.94 6.59 7.66
CA VAL A 109 -4.67 5.62 8.49
C VAL A 109 -5.35 6.27 9.69
N ILE A 110 -4.63 7.09 10.45
CA ILE A 110 -5.18 7.75 11.65
C ILE A 110 -6.29 8.72 11.29
N LEU A 111 -6.22 9.38 10.12
CA LEU A 111 -7.22 10.38 9.71
C LEU A 111 -8.55 9.77 9.24
N ILE A 112 -8.61 8.46 9.01
CA ILE A 112 -9.84 7.75 8.64
C ILE A 112 -10.69 7.38 9.87
N PHE A 113 -10.07 7.30 11.06
CA PHE A 113 -10.74 6.99 12.33
C PHE A 113 -11.11 8.25 13.10
#